data_AF-A0A6V8PM17-F1
#
_entry.id   AF-A0A6V8PM17-F1
#
_cell.length_a   1.000
_cell.length_b   1.000
_cell.length_c   1.000
_cell.angle_alpha   90.00
_cell.angle_beta   90.00
_cell.angle_gamma   90.00
#
_symmetry.space_group_name_H-M   'P 1'
#
loop_
_entity.id
_entity.type
_entity.pdbx_description
1 polymer ?
#
loop_
_entity_poly.entity_id
_entity_poly.type
_entity_poly.pdbx_seq_one_letter_code
_entity_poly.pdbx_strand_id
1 'polypeptide(L)'
;MISMIKAEVEKMKEKTGLKLGWILKQLGIGRTTYHRWLNWEKPEKKGFVHPLKPLKSEEEAVIWYAKGHSGIGYKRLAYQMLDETVAALTPSQVYRILNKENLLDRPDKRQAKSIRTSQQSRMSIGIRTSCISRYWRCGVL
;
A
#
# COMPACT_ATOMS: atom_id res chain seq x y z
N MET A 1 -19.09 16.26 -26.84
CA MET A 1 -18.54 15.91 -28.17
C MET A 1 -19.31 14.75 -28.80
N ILE A 2 -19.32 13.55 -28.20
CA ILE A 2 -20.06 12.38 -28.74
C ILE A 2 -21.56 12.65 -28.90
N SER A 3 -22.18 13.34 -27.93
CA SER A 3 -23.59 13.75 -27.97
C SER A 3 -23.94 14.67 -29.16
N MET A 4 -23.02 15.55 -29.54
CA MET A 4 -23.19 16.49 -30.65
C MET A 4 -23.16 15.75 -32.00
N ILE A 5 -22.23 14.81 -32.15
CA ILE A 5 -22.13 13.97 -33.35
C ILE A 5 -23.39 13.11 -33.51
N LYS A 6 -23.91 12.55 -32.42
CA LYS A 6 -25.15 11.78 -32.43
C LYS A 6 -26.33 12.61 -32.93
N ALA A 7 -26.51 13.81 -32.36
CA ALA A 7 -27.61 14.71 -32.73
C ALA A 7 -27.54 15.15 -34.20
N GLU A 8 -26.33 15.39 -34.73
CA GLU A 8 -26.17 15.79 -36.13
C GLU A 8 -26.50 14.65 -37.11
N VAL A 9 -26.07 13.43 -36.77
CA VAL A 9 -26.40 12.24 -37.57
C VAL A 9 -27.91 11.97 -37.58
N GLU A 10 -28.59 12.17 -36.45
CA GLU A 10 -30.06 12.03 -36.35
C GLU A 10 -30.80 13.09 -37.18
N LYS A 11 -30.41 14.37 -37.07
CA LYS A 11 -30.96 15.46 -37.89
C LYS A 11 -30.81 15.22 -39.39
N MET A 12 -29.63 14.77 -39.82
CA MET A 12 -29.36 14.47 -41.23
C MET A 12 -30.21 13.30 -41.73
N LYS A 13 -30.39 12.28 -40.90
CA LYS A 13 -31.23 11.12 -41.21
C LYS A 13 -32.69 11.52 -41.38
N GLU A 14 -33.23 12.39 -40.52
CA GLU A 14 -34.60 12.90 -40.60
C GLU A 14 -34.83 13.75 -41.85
N LYS A 15 -33.89 14.63 -42.20
CA LYS A 15 -34.02 15.54 -43.34
C LYS A 15 -33.92 14.87 -44.71
N THR A 16 -33.09 13.84 -44.83
CA THR A 16 -32.73 13.25 -46.14
C THR A 16 -33.19 11.81 -46.33
N GLY A 17 -33.60 11.10 -45.27
CA GLY A 17 -33.98 9.69 -45.35
C GLY A 17 -32.85 8.74 -45.75
N LEU A 18 -31.60 9.22 -45.76
CA LEU A 18 -30.45 8.47 -46.25
C LEU A 18 -29.99 7.39 -45.27
N LYS A 19 -29.35 6.35 -45.80
CA LYS A 19 -28.77 5.27 -45.01
C LYS A 19 -27.67 5.81 -44.10
N LEU A 20 -27.66 5.37 -42.84
CA LEU A 20 -26.67 5.75 -41.82
C LEU A 20 -25.22 5.62 -42.30
N GLY A 21 -24.89 4.54 -43.01
CA GLY A 21 -23.54 4.33 -43.53
C GLY A 21 -23.09 5.36 -44.56
N TRP A 22 -24.02 5.94 -45.33
CA TRP A 22 -23.72 7.01 -46.28
C TRP A 22 -23.44 8.33 -45.55
N ILE A 23 -24.26 8.67 -44.56
CA ILE A 23 -24.09 9.85 -43.70
C ILE A 23 -22.74 9.81 -42.98
N LEU A 24 -22.41 8.68 -42.36
CA LEU A 24 -21.14 8.50 -41.66
C LEU A 24 -19.93 8.59 -42.61
N LYS A 25 -20.06 8.11 -43.84
CA LYS A 25 -19.02 8.23 -44.87
C LYS A 25 -18.77 9.70 -45.27
N GLN A 26 -19.83 10.50 -45.41
CA GLN A 26 -19.70 11.94 -45.70
C GLN A 26 -19.08 12.71 -44.53
N LEU A 27 -19.36 12.31 -43.29
CA LEU A 27 -18.75 12.88 -42.09
C LEU A 27 -17.31 12.40 -41.84
N GLY A 28 -16.80 11.45 -42.64
CA GLY A 28 -15.47 10.87 -42.46
C GLY A 28 -15.32 9.97 -41.23
N ILE A 29 -16.43 9.50 -40.64
CA ILE A 29 -16.43 8.68 -39.42
C ILE A 29 -16.66 7.20 -39.78
N GLY A 30 -15.78 6.33 -39.30
CA GLY A 30 -15.95 4.88 -39.43
C GLY A 30 -17.17 4.37 -38.65
N ARG A 31 -17.93 3.43 -39.23
CA ARG A 31 -19.10 2.78 -38.59
C ARG A 31 -18.77 2.19 -37.22
N THR A 32 -17.64 1.49 -37.11
CA THR A 32 -17.15 0.90 -35.86
C THR A 32 -16.89 1.96 -34.79
N THR A 33 -16.27 3.07 -35.16
CA THR A 33 -16.02 4.20 -34.25
C THR A 33 -17.31 4.80 -33.74
N TYR A 34 -18.29 5.02 -34.63
CA TYR A 34 -19.61 5.55 -34.27
C TYR A 34 -20.33 4.66 -33.25
N HIS A 35 -20.44 3.35 -33.53
CA HIS A 35 -21.09 2.42 -32.60
C HIS A 35 -20.31 2.24 -31.30
N ARG A 36 -18.97 2.27 -31.36
CA ARG A 36 -18.12 2.26 -30.16
C ARG A 36 -18.42 3.46 -29.28
N TRP A 37 -18.59 4.65 -29.84
CA TRP A 37 -18.95 5.86 -29.08
C TRP A 37 -20.38 5.83 -28.54
N LEU A 38 -21.31 5.24 -29.29
CA LEU A 38 -22.71 5.11 -28.85
C LEU A 38 -22.82 4.24 -27.58
N ASN A 39 -22.04 3.17 -27.54
CA ASN A 39 -22.00 2.22 -26.42
C ASN A 39 -20.87 2.54 -25.44
N TRP A 40 -20.21 3.69 -25.58
CA TRP A 40 -19.09 4.05 -24.72
C TRP A 40 -19.62 4.56 -23.38
N GLU A 41 -19.50 3.73 -22.36
CA GLU A 41 -19.63 4.15 -20.98
C GLU A 41 -18.24 4.43 -20.41
N LYS A 42 -18.13 5.46 -19.57
CA LYS A 42 -16.89 5.74 -18.87
C LYS A 42 -16.67 4.59 -17.89
N PRO A 43 -15.61 3.77 -18.04
CA PRO A 43 -15.36 2.70 -17.09
C PRO A 43 -15.13 3.32 -15.71
N GLU A 44 -15.72 2.72 -14.68
CA GLU A 44 -15.39 3.08 -13.31
C GLU A 44 -13.88 2.88 -13.12
N LYS A 45 -13.20 3.92 -12.63
CA LYS A 45 -11.78 3.83 -12.30
C LYS A 45 -11.64 2.96 -11.05
N LYS A 46 -11.50 1.64 -11.22
CA LYS A 46 -11.05 0.78 -10.13
C LYS A 46 -9.63 1.19 -9.78
N GLY A 47 -9.42 1.63 -8.55
CA GLY A 47 -8.08 1.89 -8.03
C GLY A 47 -7.24 0.61 -8.05
N PHE A 48 -5.93 0.73 -8.25
CA PHE A 48 -5.03 -0.41 -8.12
C PHE A 48 -5.02 -0.88 -6.65
N VAL A 49 -5.41 -2.13 -6.42
CA VAL A 49 -5.32 -2.78 -5.12
C VAL A 49 -4.12 -3.70 -5.13
N HIS A 50 -3.17 -3.47 -4.22
CA HIS A 50 -2.01 -4.34 -4.08
C HIS A 50 -2.46 -5.73 -3.60
N PRO A 51 -1.99 -6.85 -4.22
CA PRO A 51 -2.44 -8.20 -3.86
C PRO A 51 -2.21 -8.56 -2.40
N LEU A 52 -1.11 -8.10 -1.81
CA LEU A 52 -0.76 -8.33 -0.40
C LEU A 52 -1.31 -7.24 0.54
N LYS A 53 -2.42 -6.58 0.18
CA LYS A 53 -3.05 -5.62 1.08
C LYS A 53 -3.83 -6.41 2.14
N PRO A 54 -3.60 -6.17 3.45
CA PRO A 54 -4.38 -6.82 4.50
C PRO A 54 -5.86 -6.48 4.34
N LEU A 55 -6.72 -7.46 4.62
CA LEU A 55 -8.16 -7.26 4.64
C LEU A 55 -8.54 -6.49 5.92
N LYS A 56 -9.65 -5.76 5.89
CA LYS A 56 -10.11 -5.01 7.07
C LYS A 56 -10.35 -5.90 8.30
N SER A 57 -10.86 -7.11 8.09
CA SER A 57 -11.04 -8.10 9.15
C SER A 57 -9.72 -8.56 9.76
N GLU A 58 -8.67 -8.68 8.96
CA GLU A 58 -7.33 -9.02 9.45
C GLU A 58 -6.72 -7.86 10.24
N GLU A 59 -6.91 -6.61 9.80
CA GLU A 59 -6.48 -5.43 10.55
C GLU A 59 -7.13 -5.38 11.95
N GLU A 60 -8.43 -5.64 12.03
CA GLU A 60 -9.18 -5.67 13.30
C GLU A 60 -8.71 -6.81 14.21
N ALA A 61 -8.46 -8.00 13.66
CA ALA A 61 -7.94 -9.15 14.41
C ALA A 61 -6.56 -8.86 15.02
N VAL A 62 -5.66 -8.22 14.26
CA VAL A 62 -4.33 -7.81 14.75
C VAL A 62 -4.44 -6.80 15.90
N ILE A 63 -5.34 -5.82 15.79
CA ILE A 63 -5.56 -4.81 16.82
C ILE A 63 -6.09 -5.44 18.11
N TRP A 64 -7.07 -6.34 17.98
CA TRP A 64 -7.62 -7.07 19.12
C TRP A 64 -6.54 -7.92 19.80
N TYR A 65 -5.76 -8.64 19.01
CA TYR A 65 -4.69 -9.50 19.50
C TYR A 65 -3.59 -8.73 20.24
N ALA A 66 -3.18 -7.59 19.68
CA ALA A 66 -2.17 -6.71 20.28
C ALA A 66 -2.61 -6.09 21.60
N LYS A 67 -3.90 -5.80 21.77
CA LYS A 67 -4.44 -5.30 23.05
C LYS A 67 -4.40 -6.36 24.15
N GLY A 68 -4.55 -7.64 23.81
CA GLY A 68 -4.43 -8.76 24.75
C GLY A 68 -2.98 -9.12 25.12
N HIS A 69 -2.02 -8.74 24.27
CA HIS A 69 -0.60 -9.14 24.38
C HIS A 69 0.34 -7.92 24.45
N SER A 70 0.18 -7.10 25.48
CA SER A 70 1.06 -5.95 25.72
C SER A 70 2.50 -6.38 26.06
N GLY A 71 3.50 -5.60 25.63
CA GLY A 71 4.91 -5.89 25.89
C GLY A 71 5.57 -6.85 24.89
N ILE A 72 4.82 -7.40 23.92
CA ILE A 72 5.37 -8.27 22.88
C ILE A 72 5.72 -7.43 21.64
N GLY A 73 6.96 -7.54 21.18
CA GLY A 73 7.39 -6.88 19.94
C GLY A 73 6.62 -7.39 18.71
N TYR A 74 6.34 -6.49 17.76
CA TYR A 74 5.52 -6.76 16.56
C TYR A 74 5.92 -8.01 15.75
N LYS A 75 7.22 -8.36 15.70
CA LYS A 75 7.68 -9.58 14.99
C LYS A 75 7.23 -10.86 15.68
N ARG A 76 7.34 -10.90 17.01
CA ARG A 76 6.93 -12.06 17.80
C ARG A 76 5.40 -12.20 17.77
N LEU A 77 4.70 -11.08 17.86
CA LEU A 77 3.25 -11.03 17.71
C LEU A 77 2.78 -11.58 16.36
N ALA A 78 3.48 -11.27 15.25
CA ALA A 78 3.17 -11.81 13.93
C ALA A 78 3.26 -13.35 13.86
N TYR A 79 4.30 -13.94 14.45
CA TYR A 79 4.43 -15.39 14.46
C TYR A 79 3.43 -16.06 15.41
N GLN A 80 3.14 -15.45 16.56
CA GLN A 80 2.16 -16.00 17.49
C GLN A 80 0.74 -15.99 16.89
N MET A 81 0.37 -14.92 16.17
CA MET A 81 -0.90 -14.88 15.42
C MET A 81 -0.96 -15.92 14.30
N LEU A 82 0.19 -16.27 13.70
CA LEU A 82 0.27 -17.31 12.68
C LEU A 82 0.06 -18.70 13.30
N ASP A 83 0.72 -18.97 14.42
CA ASP A 83 0.62 -20.24 15.15
C ASP A 83 -0.79 -20.47 15.70
N GLU A 84 -1.43 -19.41 16.22
CA GLU A 84 -2.79 -19.44 16.76
C GLU A 84 -3.87 -19.26 15.67
N THR A 85 -3.49 -19.21 14.39
CA THR A 85 -4.38 -19.07 13.22
C THR A 85 -5.30 -17.84 13.24
N VAL A 86 -4.87 -16.77 13.90
CA VAL A 86 -5.64 -15.51 14.05
C VAL A 86 -5.55 -14.63 12.81
N ALA A 87 -4.33 -14.38 12.30
CA ALA A 87 -4.09 -13.56 11.12
C ALA A 87 -2.77 -13.94 10.44
N ALA A 88 -2.80 -14.15 9.13
CA ALA A 88 -1.64 -14.54 8.33
C ALA A 88 -0.97 -13.35 7.65
N LEU A 89 -0.32 -12.49 8.43
CA LEU A 89 0.35 -11.27 7.93
C LEU A 89 1.86 -11.31 8.12
N THR A 90 2.59 -10.64 7.23
CA THR A 90 4.03 -10.44 7.40
C THR A 90 4.32 -9.48 8.58
N PRO A 91 5.46 -9.62 9.27
CA PRO A 91 5.84 -8.72 10.36
C PRO A 91 5.83 -7.23 9.99
N SER A 92 6.15 -6.91 8.74
CA SER A 92 6.12 -5.54 8.22
C SER A 92 4.69 -4.99 8.09
N GLN A 93 3.72 -5.81 7.69
CA GLN A 93 2.31 -5.40 7.65
C GLN A 93 1.77 -5.19 9.06
N VAL A 94 2.07 -6.11 9.99
CA VAL A 94 1.71 -5.97 11.41
C VAL A 94 2.29 -4.69 11.99
N TYR A 95 3.57 -4.39 11.74
CA TYR A 95 4.17 -3.13 12.16
C TYR A 95 3.41 -1.91 11.63
N ARG A 96 3.03 -1.90 10.34
CA ARG A 96 2.28 -0.78 9.75
C ARG A 96 0.91 -0.57 10.39
N ILE A 97 0.20 -1.66 10.68
CA ILE A 97 -1.11 -1.63 11.36
C ILE A 97 -0.93 -1.09 12.78
N LEU A 98 0.00 -1.65 13.56
CA LEU A 98 0.24 -1.21 14.94
C LEU A 98 0.75 0.23 15.03
N ASN A 99 1.58 0.66 14.08
CA ASN A 99 2.08 2.03 14.01
C ASN A 99 0.96 3.03 13.70
N LYS A 100 0.03 2.67 12.81
CA LYS A 100 -1.14 3.49 12.48
C LYS A 100 -2.05 3.68 13.70
N GLU A 101 -2.22 2.62 14.50
CA GLU A 101 -3.04 2.62 15.72
C GLU A 101 -2.28 3.08 16.99
N ASN A 102 -1.01 3.50 16.85
CA ASN A 102 -0.12 3.87 17.97
C ASN A 102 0.00 2.81 19.09
N LEU A 103 -0.11 1.52 18.75
CA LEU A 103 0.00 0.38 19.68
C LEU A 103 1.44 -0.14 19.84
N LEU A 104 2.43 0.55 19.28
CA LEU A 104 3.83 0.18 19.46
C LEU A 104 4.35 0.71 20.79
N ASP A 105 4.90 -0.18 21.61
CA ASP A 105 5.60 0.18 22.84
C ASP A 105 6.76 1.13 22.50
N ARG A 106 6.55 2.42 22.77
CA ARG A 106 7.60 3.42 22.67
C ARG A 106 8.46 3.32 23.93
N PRO A 107 9.76 3.00 23.82
CA PRO A 107 10.62 3.07 24.98
C PRO A 107 10.62 4.51 25.50
N ASP A 108 10.33 4.67 26.80
CA ASP A 108 10.40 5.98 27.45
C ASP A 108 11.81 6.55 27.24
N LYS A 109 11.90 7.72 26.58
CA LYS A 109 13.18 8.36 26.22
C LYS A 109 14.08 8.60 27.45
N ARG A 110 13.48 8.61 28.65
CA ARG A 110 14.19 8.72 29.93
C ARG A 110 15.10 7.51 30.23
N GLN A 111 14.69 6.30 29.85
CA GLN A 111 15.45 5.06 30.15
C GLN A 111 16.64 4.86 29.20
N ALA A 112 16.52 5.27 27.94
CA ALA A 112 17.58 5.13 26.94
C ALA A 112 18.85 5.95 27.26
N LYS A 113 18.71 7.06 28.00
CA LYS A 113 19.85 7.89 28.42
C LYS A 113 20.62 7.25 29.58
N SER A 114 19.91 6.59 30.51
CA SER A 114 20.51 5.89 31.67
C SER A 114 21.41 4.72 31.25
N ILE A 115 20.96 3.90 30.28
CA ILE A 115 21.72 2.72 29.81
C ILE A 115 23.02 3.13 29.10
N ARG A 116 23.02 4.24 28.35
CA ARG A 116 24.25 4.77 27.73
C ARG A 116 25.25 5.26 28.77
N THR A 117 24.78 5.90 29.84
CA THR A 117 25.64 6.40 30.91
C THR A 117 26.23 5.27 31.77
N SER A 118 25.50 4.17 32.00
CA SER A 118 26.00 3.02 32.76
C SER A 118 26.98 2.14 31.97
N GLN A 119 26.85 2.07 30.64
CA GLN A 119 27.88 1.44 29.80
C GLN A 119 29.15 2.29 29.71
N GLN A 120 29.02 3.62 29.69
CA GLN A 120 30.18 4.52 29.75
C GLN A 120 30.95 4.39 31.08
N SER A 121 30.26 4.21 32.22
CA SER A 121 30.94 4.06 33.53
C SER A 121 31.60 2.68 33.72
N ARG A 122 31.15 1.63 33.02
CA ARG A 122 31.80 0.30 33.00
C ARG A 122 33.07 0.25 32.14
N MET A 123 33.30 1.23 31.26
CA MET A 123 34.54 1.33 30.48
C MET A 123 35.67 2.07 31.22
N SER A 124 35.37 2.73 32.35
CA SER A 124 36.33 3.61 33.06
C SER A 124 36.93 3.00 34.35
N ILE A 125 36.48 1.82 34.79
CA ILE A 125 37.08 1.07 35.89
C ILE A 125 37.83 -0.10 35.26
N GLY A 126 39.12 0.14 35.00
CA GLY A 126 39.88 -0.55 33.98
C GLY A 126 40.28 -1.99 34.29
N ILE A 127 40.50 -2.74 33.20
CA ILE A 127 41.50 -3.82 33.12
C ILE A 127 42.21 -3.66 31.77
N ARG A 128 43.53 -3.48 31.80
CA ARG A 128 44.40 -3.60 30.63
C ARG A 128 44.20 -4.99 30.03
N THR A 129 43.71 -5.08 28.81
CA THR A 129 43.96 -6.23 27.95
C THR A 129 44.37 -5.73 26.57
N SER A 130 45.60 -6.08 26.21
CA SER A 130 46.11 -6.01 24.84
C SER A 130 45.42 -7.05 23.97
N CYS A 131 45.41 -6.82 22.66
CA CYS A 131 44.82 -7.66 21.60
C CYS A 131 43.28 -7.71 21.65
N ILE A 132 42.54 -7.39 20.59
CA ILE A 132 42.53 -7.98 19.25
C ILE A 132 42.06 -6.88 18.29
N SER A 133 42.93 -6.34 17.43
CA SER A 133 43.00 -6.66 15.98
C SER A 133 41.62 -6.67 15.31
N ARG A 134 41.24 -5.60 14.59
CA ARG A 134 41.35 -5.48 13.12
C ARG A 134 40.17 -6.17 12.40
N TYR A 135 39.61 -5.48 11.40
CA TYR A 135 38.32 -5.67 10.71
C TYR A 135 37.17 -4.97 11.45
N TRP A 136 36.70 -3.80 11.02
CA TRP A 136 36.07 -3.54 9.72
C TRP A 136 36.49 -2.18 9.12
N ARG A 137 37.13 -2.21 7.95
CA ARG A 137 37.18 -1.08 7.02
C ARG A 137 37.13 -1.60 5.58
N CYS A 138 35.99 -2.13 5.19
CA CYS A 138 35.48 -2.06 3.82
C CYS A 138 34.50 -0.89 3.82
N GLY A 139 34.51 0.12 2.95
CA GLY A 139 35.25 0.43 1.74
C GLY A 139 34.33 1.40 0.99
N VAL A 140 34.81 2.60 0.64
CA VAL A 140 34.20 3.47 -0.38
C VAL A 140 35.36 4.31 -0.96
N LEU A 141 35.72 3.94 -2.19
CA LEU A 141 36.30 4.71 -3.30
C LEU A 141 37.25 5.87 -2.97
#